data_AF-A0A920S795-F1
#
_entry.id   AF-A0A920S795-F1
#
_cell.length_a   1.000
_cell.length_b   1.000
_cell.length_c   1.000
_cell.angle_alpha   90.00
_cell.angle_beta   90.00
_cell.angle_gamma   90.00
#
_symmetry.space_group_name_H-M   'P 1'
#
loop_
_entity.id
_entity.type
_entity.pdbx_description
1 polymer ?
#
loop_
_entity_poly.entity_id
_entity_poly.type
_entity_poly.pdbx_seq_one_letter_code
_entity_poly.pdbx_strand_id
1 'polypeptide(L)'
;MRLHLKLMCSETYPVMPKCFINPDAIGFGETFGGLPVIIEGNNEINGDPFKYEVVGDTVTIKDCKETASGALAIPSIYEGKPVTSIGDWAFYECTKLTRVTIPDSVTGIGYAAFSKCGSLKSIDVGEGNTEYSSGDGVLFDKNKTVLIHFPAGKGGHYTIPDGVTSIGDHAFIQCARLTSVTIPDSVTSIGALAFRDCYGLKSVRIPDSITKIKMGAFSSCSNLTSIIFEGNAPFSFRVDAFSSVPEDAKIFINREATGFGKTFGGLPVIIQGELEINTFSKSAAPFSLNFETKSDSTYIVEASNDLMKWGEIGEAQGTGSSVEFIERRKAMFPQQYYRVKLVE
;
A
#
# COMPACT_ATOMS: atom_id res chain seq x y z
N MET A 1 -18.93 32.65 34.24
CA MET A 1 -18.42 31.33 33.81
C MET A 1 -17.69 31.55 32.49
N ARG A 2 -16.35 31.61 32.50
CA ARG A 2 -15.57 31.86 31.26
C ARG A 2 -15.35 30.52 30.58
N LEU A 3 -15.92 30.36 29.39
CA LEU A 3 -15.63 29.25 28.49
C LEU A 3 -14.18 29.44 27.99
N HIS A 4 -13.23 28.66 28.50
CA HIS A 4 -11.90 28.59 27.90
C HIS A 4 -11.94 27.51 26.82
N LEU A 5 -12.11 27.96 25.57
CA LEU A 5 -11.98 27.11 24.40
C LEU A 5 -10.49 27.08 24.03
N LYS A 6 -9.81 25.94 24.16
CA LYS A 6 -8.42 25.78 23.71
C LYS A 6 -8.42 25.11 22.33
N LEU A 7 -8.57 25.92 21.28
CA LEU A 7 -8.32 25.48 19.91
C LEU A 7 -6.81 25.32 19.71
N MET A 8 -6.30 24.09 19.71
CA MET A 8 -4.96 23.81 19.21
C MET A 8 -5.05 23.56 17.71
N CYS A 9 -5.03 24.64 16.93
CA CYS A 9 -4.78 24.56 15.50
C CYS A 9 -3.28 24.39 15.29
N SER A 10 -2.85 23.22 14.82
CA SER A 10 -1.48 23.02 14.35
C SER A 10 -1.33 23.72 13.00
N GLU A 11 -0.41 24.68 12.90
CA GLU A 11 -0.11 25.41 11.65
C GLU A 11 0.71 24.59 10.64
N THR A 12 1.02 23.32 10.95
CA THR A 12 1.73 22.42 10.02
C THR A 12 0.76 21.40 9.42
N TYR A 13 0.54 21.49 8.11
CA TYR A 13 -0.11 20.44 7.31
C TYR A 13 0.79 19.18 7.27
N PRO A 14 0.26 17.94 7.36
CA PRO A 14 -1.13 17.54 7.51
C PRO A 14 -1.42 17.02 8.93
N VAL A 15 -1.80 17.92 9.84
CA VAL A 15 -2.49 17.56 11.07
C VAL A 15 -3.91 18.10 10.93
N MET A 16 -4.93 17.24 10.86
CA MET A 16 -6.31 17.74 10.98
C MET A 16 -6.49 18.26 12.42
N PRO A 17 -6.86 19.53 12.62
CA PRO A 17 -7.00 20.09 13.96
C PRO A 17 -8.09 19.33 14.74
N LYS A 18 -7.82 18.98 16.00
CA LYS A 18 -8.81 18.40 16.93
C LYS A 18 -9.40 19.53 17.78
N CYS A 19 -10.70 19.49 18.07
CA CYS A 19 -11.35 20.45 18.96
C CYS A 19 -11.44 19.86 20.37
N PHE A 20 -10.62 20.35 21.29
CA PHE A 20 -10.69 19.97 22.71
C PHE A 20 -11.68 20.89 23.44
N ILE A 21 -12.67 20.30 24.11
CA ILE A 21 -13.67 21.02 24.90
C ILE A 21 -13.60 20.59 26.36
N ASN A 22 -13.85 21.52 27.28
CA ASN A 22 -13.90 21.25 28.71
C ASN A 22 -15.06 20.27 29.03
N PRO A 23 -14.92 19.35 29.99
CA PRO A 23 -15.97 18.41 30.42
C PRO A 23 -17.28 19.06 30.84
N ASP A 24 -17.25 20.31 31.27
CA ASP A 24 -18.45 21.06 31.62
C ASP A 24 -19.11 21.74 30.41
N ALA A 25 -18.58 21.57 29.19
CA ALA A 25 -19.10 22.17 27.98
C ALA A 25 -20.33 21.42 27.46
N ILE A 26 -21.47 22.11 27.39
CA ILE A 26 -22.73 21.62 26.84
C ILE A 26 -22.97 22.19 25.43
N GLY A 27 -23.67 21.44 24.57
CA GLY A 27 -24.10 21.92 23.24
C GLY A 27 -23.19 21.57 22.05
N PHE A 28 -22.24 20.65 22.22
CA PHE A 28 -21.38 20.13 21.15
C PHE A 28 -21.80 18.72 20.74
N GLY A 29 -21.76 18.40 19.44
CA GLY A 29 -21.93 17.04 18.90
C GLY A 29 -20.58 16.32 18.72
N GLU A 30 -20.57 15.18 18.02
CA GLU A 30 -19.33 14.41 17.73
C GLU A 30 -18.32 15.21 16.90
N THR A 31 -18.78 16.23 16.16
CA THR A 31 -17.93 17.14 15.39
C THR A 31 -18.31 18.61 15.61
N PHE A 32 -17.35 19.50 15.44
CA PHE A 32 -17.53 20.96 15.45
C PHE A 32 -16.76 21.54 14.26
N GLY A 33 -17.48 22.13 13.29
CA GLY A 33 -16.88 22.65 12.06
C GLY A 33 -16.22 21.56 11.19
N GLY A 34 -16.70 20.32 11.24
CA GLY A 34 -16.12 19.17 10.52
C GLY A 34 -14.90 18.54 11.21
N LEU A 35 -14.52 19.02 12.39
CA LEU A 35 -13.40 18.49 13.19
C LEU A 35 -13.91 17.65 14.35
N PRO A 36 -13.22 16.57 14.75
CA PRO A 36 -13.59 15.77 15.91
C PRO A 36 -13.59 16.60 17.19
N VAL A 37 -14.65 16.48 17.99
CA VAL A 37 -14.74 17.07 19.32
C VAL A 37 -14.27 16.06 20.35
N ILE A 38 -13.30 16.45 21.18
CA ILE A 38 -12.73 15.64 22.25
C ILE A 38 -12.99 16.35 23.58
N ILE A 39 -13.66 15.69 24.51
CA ILE A 39 -13.91 16.21 25.85
C ILE A 39 -12.67 15.96 26.74
N GLU A 40 -12.10 17.01 27.33
CA GLU A 40 -10.98 16.95 28.28
C GLU A 40 -11.44 16.50 29.69
N GLY A 41 -12.00 15.29 29.82
CA GLY A 41 -12.59 14.80 31.08
C GLY A 41 -11.72 13.83 31.89
N ASN A 42 -11.56 14.12 33.18
CA ASN A 42 -10.84 13.39 34.24
C ASN A 42 -11.41 12.00 34.57
N ASN A 43 -11.30 11.02 33.67
CA ASN A 43 -11.50 9.61 34.02
C ASN A 43 -10.15 8.87 34.01
N GLU A 44 -9.20 9.38 34.79
CA GLU A 44 -7.98 8.62 35.08
C GLU A 44 -8.31 7.50 36.05
N ILE A 45 -8.65 6.33 35.51
CA ILE A 45 -8.21 5.10 36.16
C ILE A 45 -6.68 5.16 36.07
N ASN A 46 -6.00 5.28 37.22
CA ASN A 46 -4.54 5.40 37.29
C ASN A 46 -3.88 4.35 36.37
N GLY A 47 -3.24 4.82 35.29
CA GLY A 47 -2.53 3.96 34.33
C GLY A 47 -3.34 3.37 33.18
N ASP A 48 -4.66 3.53 33.10
CA ASP A 48 -5.43 3.10 31.91
C ASP A 48 -5.23 4.09 30.75
N PRO A 49 -4.76 3.63 29.57
CA PRO A 49 -4.60 4.50 28.41
C PRO A 49 -5.90 4.80 27.66
N PHE A 50 -7.01 4.12 27.94
CA PHE A 50 -8.22 4.21 27.12
C PHE A 50 -9.26 5.21 27.65
N LYS A 51 -10.01 5.81 26.72
CA LYS A 51 -11.30 6.44 27.00
C LYS A 51 -12.41 5.57 26.43
N TYR A 52 -13.42 5.30 27.25
CA TYR A 52 -14.53 4.41 26.91
C TYR A 52 -15.83 5.20 26.76
N GLU A 53 -16.70 4.69 25.90
CA GLU A 53 -18.09 5.09 25.81
C GLU A 53 -18.96 3.85 26.02
N VAL A 54 -19.94 3.98 26.91
CA VAL A 54 -20.89 2.91 27.24
C VAL A 54 -22.23 3.24 26.61
N VAL A 55 -22.66 2.43 25.63
CA VAL A 55 -23.97 2.56 24.99
C VAL A 55 -24.75 1.26 25.22
N GLY A 56 -25.82 1.35 26.01
CA GLY A 56 -26.58 0.18 26.45
C GLY A 56 -25.68 -0.82 27.21
N ASP A 57 -25.60 -2.04 26.69
CA ASP A 57 -24.82 -3.15 27.26
C ASP A 57 -23.44 -3.34 26.60
N THR A 58 -23.01 -2.39 25.78
CA THR A 58 -21.74 -2.48 25.03
C THR A 58 -20.82 -1.32 25.33
N VAL A 59 -19.51 -1.57 25.19
CA VAL A 59 -18.47 -0.56 25.38
C VAL A 59 -17.66 -0.38 24.10
N THR A 60 -17.38 0.89 23.76
CA THR A 60 -16.52 1.31 22.66
C THR A 60 -15.30 2.04 23.21
N ILE A 61 -14.10 1.72 22.73
CA ILE A 61 -12.91 2.54 22.97
C ILE A 61 -12.95 3.73 22.01
N LYS A 62 -13.08 4.95 22.52
CA LYS A 62 -13.16 6.17 21.70
C LYS A 62 -11.81 6.85 21.51
N ASP A 63 -10.85 6.60 22.40
CA ASP A 63 -9.53 7.25 22.39
C ASP A 63 -8.52 6.42 23.18
N CYS A 64 -7.24 6.57 22.82
CA CYS A 64 -6.09 5.98 23.50
C CYS A 64 -5.05 7.09 23.68
N LYS A 65 -4.56 7.27 24.91
CA LYS A 65 -3.57 8.30 25.24
C LYS A 65 -2.33 8.16 24.35
N GLU A 66 -1.91 9.25 23.72
CA GLU A 66 -0.70 9.29 22.87
C GLU A 66 0.60 8.93 23.63
N THR A 67 0.56 9.01 24.97
CA THR A 67 1.65 8.56 25.85
C THR A 67 1.72 7.04 26.01
N ALA A 68 0.69 6.30 25.60
CA ALA A 68 0.68 4.84 25.59
C ALA A 68 1.85 4.31 24.74
N SER A 69 2.54 3.31 25.26
CA SER A 69 3.77 2.82 24.67
C SER A 69 3.94 1.32 24.85
N GLY A 70 4.77 0.71 24.01
CA GLY A 70 5.04 -0.73 24.07
C GLY A 70 3.85 -1.56 23.60
N ALA A 71 3.69 -2.74 24.19
CA ALA A 71 2.58 -3.64 23.90
C ALA A 71 1.36 -3.25 24.74
N LEU A 72 0.21 -3.09 24.08
CA LEU A 72 -1.04 -2.69 24.71
C LEU A 72 -2.15 -3.68 24.36
N ALA A 73 -2.79 -4.26 25.38
CA ALA A 73 -3.95 -5.13 25.19
C ALA A 73 -5.24 -4.35 25.44
N ILE A 74 -6.18 -4.46 24.52
CA ILE A 74 -7.55 -3.96 24.71
C ILE A 74 -8.26 -4.90 25.70
N PRO A 75 -8.87 -4.38 26.77
CA PRO A 75 -9.61 -5.23 27.70
C PRO A 75 -10.87 -5.77 27.02
N SER A 76 -11.25 -7.01 27.33
CA SER A 76 -12.51 -7.60 26.84
C SER A 76 -13.74 -7.09 27.59
N ILE A 77 -13.54 -6.52 28.80
CA ILE A 77 -14.61 -6.06 29.69
C ILE A 77 -14.20 -4.71 30.29
N TYR A 78 -15.14 -3.77 30.35
CA TYR A 78 -15.05 -2.52 31.09
C TYR A 78 -16.32 -2.34 31.92
N GLU A 79 -16.17 -2.14 33.24
CA GLU A 79 -17.29 -2.01 34.20
C GLU A 79 -18.35 -3.13 34.09
N GLY A 80 -17.89 -4.37 33.89
CA GLY A 80 -18.77 -5.55 33.78
C GLY A 80 -19.48 -5.68 32.42
N LYS A 81 -19.24 -4.77 31.47
CA LYS A 81 -19.80 -4.81 30.11
C LYS A 81 -18.74 -5.17 29.08
N PRO A 82 -19.08 -5.92 28.02
CA PRO A 82 -18.13 -6.28 26.97
C PRO A 82 -17.65 -5.06 26.17
N VAL A 83 -16.34 -5.00 25.94
CA VAL A 83 -15.75 -4.08 24.96
C VAL A 83 -15.91 -4.69 23.58
N THR A 84 -16.77 -4.09 22.78
CA THR A 84 -17.20 -4.64 21.48
C THR A 84 -16.68 -3.86 20.29
N SER A 85 -16.24 -2.62 20.49
CA SER A 85 -15.82 -1.75 19.38
C SER A 85 -14.59 -0.92 19.69
N ILE A 86 -13.78 -0.70 18.67
CA ILE A 86 -12.75 0.33 18.61
C ILE A 86 -13.30 1.44 17.72
N GLY A 87 -13.42 2.66 18.25
CA GLY A 87 -13.96 3.80 17.52
C GLY A 87 -13.05 4.31 16.41
N ASP A 88 -13.61 5.17 15.57
CA ASP A 88 -12.84 5.87 14.53
C ASP A 88 -11.67 6.64 15.16
N TRP A 89 -10.49 6.52 14.57
CA TRP A 89 -9.26 7.17 15.05
C TRP A 89 -8.87 6.88 16.52
N ALA A 90 -9.40 5.84 17.16
CA ALA A 90 -9.21 5.60 18.59
C ALA A 90 -7.74 5.46 19.02
N PHE A 91 -6.83 5.03 18.16
CA PHE A 91 -5.38 4.93 18.42
C PHE A 91 -4.55 5.93 17.62
N TYR A 92 -5.20 6.98 17.08
CA TYR A 92 -4.53 7.97 16.25
C TYR A 92 -3.33 8.61 16.98
N GLU A 93 -2.18 8.68 16.30
CA GLU A 93 -0.93 9.24 16.83
C GLU A 93 -0.37 8.54 18.09
N CYS A 94 -0.77 7.30 18.37
CA CYS A 94 -0.11 6.43 19.34
C CYS A 94 1.26 5.95 18.84
N THR A 95 2.19 6.89 18.63
CA THR A 95 3.48 6.70 17.95
C THR A 95 4.47 5.83 18.71
N LYS A 96 4.24 5.56 20.00
CA LYS A 96 5.11 4.74 20.86
C LYS A 96 4.59 3.31 21.05
N LEU A 97 3.39 2.99 20.59
CA LEU A 97 2.88 1.62 20.62
C LEU A 97 3.68 0.75 19.65
N THR A 98 4.04 -0.43 20.11
CA THR A 98 4.78 -1.43 19.31
C THR A 98 3.92 -2.64 18.99
N ARG A 99 2.89 -2.93 19.81
CA ARG A 99 1.93 -4.01 19.59
C ARG A 99 0.56 -3.63 20.15
N VAL A 100 -0.51 -3.99 19.45
CA VAL A 100 -1.88 -3.95 20.00
C VAL A 100 -2.47 -5.36 19.99
N THR A 101 -3.13 -5.77 21.08
CA THR A 101 -3.89 -7.01 21.13
C THR A 101 -5.39 -6.70 21.20
N ILE A 102 -6.14 -7.24 20.24
CA ILE A 102 -7.60 -7.11 20.12
C ILE A 102 -8.25 -8.39 20.66
N PRO A 103 -9.11 -8.31 21.69
CA PRO A 103 -9.73 -9.49 22.28
C PRO A 103 -10.87 -10.04 21.41
N ASP A 104 -11.32 -11.26 21.76
CA ASP A 104 -12.42 -11.96 21.07
C ASP A 104 -13.75 -11.19 21.08
N SER A 105 -13.95 -10.30 22.06
CA SER A 105 -15.19 -9.53 22.23
C SER A 105 -15.37 -8.40 21.21
N VAL A 106 -14.30 -7.96 20.54
CA VAL A 106 -14.36 -6.83 19.60
C VAL A 106 -14.91 -7.29 18.26
N THR A 107 -16.07 -6.74 17.89
CA THR A 107 -16.79 -7.01 16.64
C THR A 107 -16.83 -5.79 15.72
N GLY A 108 -16.33 -4.63 16.15
CA GLY A 108 -16.27 -3.42 15.34
C GLY A 108 -14.92 -2.70 15.44
N ILE A 109 -14.35 -2.33 14.29
CA ILE A 109 -13.15 -1.49 14.20
C ILE A 109 -13.47 -0.31 13.29
N GLY A 110 -13.39 0.87 13.87
CA GLY A 110 -13.71 2.13 13.23
C GLY A 110 -12.69 2.54 12.18
N TYR A 111 -13.09 3.54 11.41
CA TYR A 111 -12.32 4.12 10.35
C TYR A 111 -10.96 4.63 10.84
N ALA A 112 -9.89 4.21 10.15
CA ALA A 112 -8.52 4.63 10.40
C ALA A 112 -8.08 4.56 11.89
N ALA A 113 -8.63 3.60 12.64
CA ALA A 113 -8.43 3.46 14.09
C ALA A 113 -6.94 3.49 14.50
N PHE A 114 -6.05 2.89 13.71
CA PHE A 114 -4.61 2.77 13.98
C PHE A 114 -3.73 3.71 13.11
N SER A 115 -4.31 4.78 12.57
CA SER A 115 -3.56 5.74 11.74
C SER A 115 -2.49 6.48 12.57
N LYS A 116 -1.38 6.85 11.94
CA LYS A 116 -0.20 7.46 12.59
C LYS A 116 0.42 6.67 13.76
N CYS A 117 0.13 5.38 13.94
CA CYS A 117 0.85 4.52 14.88
C CYS A 117 2.24 4.11 14.35
N GLY A 118 3.16 5.06 14.19
CA GLY A 118 4.41 4.88 13.43
C GLY A 118 5.39 3.82 13.97
N SER A 119 5.29 3.42 15.24
CA SER A 119 6.11 2.34 15.83
C SER A 119 5.40 0.99 15.91
N LEU A 120 4.13 0.91 15.52
CA LEU A 120 3.32 -0.29 15.67
C LEU A 120 3.83 -1.38 14.71
N LYS A 121 4.29 -2.50 15.26
CA LYS A 121 4.88 -3.60 14.49
C LYS A 121 3.90 -4.76 14.28
N SER A 122 2.93 -4.91 15.18
CA SER A 122 1.96 -5.99 15.11
C SER A 122 0.63 -5.61 15.75
N ILE A 123 -0.44 -6.09 15.14
CA ILE A 123 -1.77 -6.19 15.73
C ILE A 123 -2.09 -7.68 15.81
N ASP A 124 -2.36 -8.17 17.01
CA ASP A 124 -2.77 -9.55 17.24
C ASP A 124 -4.25 -9.59 17.60
N VAL A 125 -4.99 -10.50 16.98
CA VAL A 125 -6.41 -10.73 17.27
C VAL A 125 -6.54 -12.05 18.00
N GLY A 126 -7.36 -12.09 19.05
CA GLY A 126 -7.69 -13.31 19.77
C GLY A 126 -8.27 -14.38 18.84
N GLU A 127 -7.88 -15.65 19.04
CA GLU A 127 -8.23 -16.74 18.13
C GLU A 127 -9.74 -16.99 18.05
N GLY A 128 -10.47 -16.67 19.13
CA GLY A 128 -11.92 -16.81 19.26
C GLY A 128 -12.71 -15.65 18.62
N ASN A 129 -12.06 -14.57 18.20
CA ASN A 129 -12.73 -13.44 17.56
C ASN A 129 -13.49 -13.89 16.30
N THR A 130 -14.75 -13.49 16.13
CA THR A 130 -15.60 -13.93 15.03
C THR A 130 -15.52 -13.05 13.78
N GLU A 131 -15.06 -11.81 13.93
CA GLU A 131 -15.09 -10.79 12.86
C GLU A 131 -13.72 -10.51 12.25
N TYR A 132 -12.66 -10.69 13.04
CA TYR A 132 -11.30 -10.31 12.67
C TYR A 132 -10.32 -11.45 12.87
N SER A 133 -9.18 -11.33 12.20
CA SER A 133 -8.04 -12.20 12.41
C SER A 133 -6.75 -11.43 12.21
N SER A 134 -5.64 -11.97 12.71
CA SER A 134 -4.31 -11.46 12.41
C SER A 134 -3.47 -12.51 11.67
N GLY A 135 -2.53 -12.04 10.84
CA GLY A 135 -1.52 -12.87 10.19
C GLY A 135 -0.21 -12.10 10.09
N ASP A 136 0.88 -12.64 10.64
CA ASP A 136 2.18 -11.95 10.70
C ASP A 136 2.09 -10.52 11.28
N GLY A 137 1.20 -10.33 12.27
CA GLY A 137 0.92 -9.04 12.91
C GLY A 137 0.11 -8.05 12.07
N VAL A 138 -0.38 -8.44 10.88
CA VAL A 138 -1.27 -7.62 10.04
C VAL A 138 -2.73 -7.97 10.35
N LEU A 139 -3.59 -6.96 10.39
CA LEU A 139 -5.02 -7.09 10.70
C LEU A 139 -5.83 -7.37 9.44
N PHE A 140 -6.69 -8.39 9.52
CA PHE A 140 -7.61 -8.81 8.47
C PHE A 140 -9.03 -8.99 9.03
N ASP A 141 -9.99 -9.14 8.12
CA ASP A 141 -11.27 -9.77 8.46
C ASP A 141 -11.06 -11.24 8.89
N LYS A 142 -12.11 -11.87 9.44
CA LYS A 142 -12.02 -13.24 9.97
C LYS A 142 -11.49 -14.23 8.92
N ASN A 143 -11.95 -14.09 7.69
CA ASN A 143 -11.65 -15.00 6.59
C ASN A 143 -10.36 -14.63 5.83
N LYS A 144 -9.67 -13.55 6.22
CA LYS A 144 -8.48 -13.02 5.51
C LYS A 144 -8.76 -12.69 4.03
N THR A 145 -9.99 -12.30 3.72
CA THR A 145 -10.38 -11.82 2.38
C THR A 145 -10.15 -10.32 2.21
N VAL A 146 -10.02 -9.57 3.32
CA VAL A 146 -9.76 -8.13 3.34
C VAL A 146 -8.58 -7.84 4.27
N LEU A 147 -7.53 -7.23 3.72
CA LEU A 147 -6.47 -6.64 4.54
C LEU A 147 -6.96 -5.30 5.08
N ILE A 148 -7.19 -5.23 6.39
CA ILE A 148 -7.81 -4.08 7.05
C ILE A 148 -6.76 -3.06 7.46
N HIS A 149 -5.65 -3.50 8.07
CA HIS A 149 -4.59 -2.59 8.50
C HIS A 149 -3.22 -3.26 8.58
N PHE A 150 -2.23 -2.62 7.96
CA PHE A 150 -0.82 -2.96 8.03
C PHE A 150 -0.12 -2.04 9.06
N PRO A 151 0.56 -2.61 10.08
CA PRO A 151 1.26 -1.81 11.08
C PRO A 151 2.43 -1.00 10.48
N ALA A 152 2.35 0.33 10.52
CA ALA A 152 3.33 1.24 9.90
C ALA A 152 4.78 1.05 10.41
N GLY A 153 4.94 0.59 11.66
CA GLY A 153 6.24 0.30 12.26
C GLY A 153 6.88 -1.01 11.81
N LYS A 154 6.14 -1.90 11.12
CA LYS A 154 6.65 -3.16 10.54
C LYS A 154 7.61 -2.88 9.39
N GLY A 155 7.22 -2.02 8.44
CA GLY A 155 8.05 -1.57 7.31
C GLY A 155 8.61 -2.68 6.42
N GLY A 156 9.57 -2.33 5.56
CA GLY A 156 10.26 -3.26 4.65
C GLY A 156 9.40 -3.70 3.46
N HIS A 157 9.66 -4.91 2.99
CA HIS A 157 8.84 -5.57 1.97
C HIS A 157 7.67 -6.30 2.63
N TYR A 158 6.50 -6.28 2.00
CA TYR A 158 5.38 -7.12 2.43
C TYR A 158 4.73 -7.86 1.26
N THR A 159 4.53 -9.16 1.43
CA THR A 159 3.72 -9.97 0.52
C THR A 159 2.34 -10.14 1.10
N ILE A 160 1.33 -9.61 0.41
CA ILE A 160 -0.06 -9.84 0.79
C ILE A 160 -0.37 -11.34 0.57
N PRO A 161 -0.95 -12.04 1.55
CA PRO A 161 -1.26 -13.46 1.41
C PRO A 161 -2.23 -13.77 0.26
N ASP A 162 -2.05 -14.92 -0.38
CA ASP A 162 -3.02 -15.47 -1.32
C ASP A 162 -4.39 -15.63 -0.65
N GLY A 163 -5.46 -15.36 -1.40
CA GLY A 163 -6.84 -15.41 -0.90
C GLY A 163 -7.36 -14.06 -0.39
N VAL A 164 -6.48 -13.08 -0.14
CA VAL A 164 -6.92 -11.68 0.03
C VAL A 164 -7.51 -11.20 -1.29
N THR A 165 -8.75 -10.70 -1.24
CA THR A 165 -9.48 -10.22 -2.42
C THR A 165 -9.55 -8.70 -2.50
N SER A 166 -9.35 -8.01 -1.38
CA SER A 166 -9.41 -6.55 -1.30
C SER A 166 -8.41 -5.99 -0.30
N ILE A 167 -7.78 -4.88 -0.68
CA ILE A 167 -7.02 -4.03 0.24
C ILE A 167 -7.96 -2.96 0.75
N GLY A 168 -8.18 -2.93 2.06
CA GLY A 168 -9.13 -2.03 2.73
C GLY A 168 -8.78 -0.55 2.56
N ASP A 169 -9.76 0.31 2.81
CA ASP A 169 -9.53 1.75 2.88
C ASP A 169 -8.52 2.02 4.03
N HIS A 170 -7.50 2.86 3.79
CA HIS A 170 -6.44 3.19 4.77
C HIS A 170 -5.55 2.03 5.21
N ALA A 171 -5.62 0.88 4.54
CA ALA A 171 -4.90 -0.34 4.94
C ALA A 171 -3.41 -0.14 5.22
N PHE A 172 -2.70 0.62 4.39
CA PHE A 172 -1.28 0.94 4.48
C PHE A 172 -1.04 2.44 4.70
N ILE A 173 -2.01 3.19 5.24
CA ILE A 173 -1.84 4.64 5.41
C ILE A 173 -0.59 4.96 6.25
N GLN A 174 0.22 5.91 5.78
CA GLN A 174 1.45 6.40 6.43
C GLN A 174 2.47 5.31 6.77
N CYS A 175 2.49 4.23 6.01
CA CYS A 175 3.53 3.21 6.11
C CYS A 175 4.83 3.70 5.47
N ALA A 176 5.42 4.76 6.03
CA ALA A 176 6.61 5.43 5.51
C ALA A 176 7.84 4.52 5.38
N ARG A 177 7.85 3.39 6.09
CA ARG A 177 8.93 2.39 6.08
C ARG A 177 8.67 1.25 5.10
N LEU A 178 7.49 1.16 4.48
CA LEU A 178 7.17 0.15 3.46
C LEU A 178 7.93 0.50 2.17
N THR A 179 8.82 -0.38 1.72
CA THR A 179 9.67 -0.14 0.55
C THR A 179 9.12 -0.77 -0.72
N SER A 180 8.37 -1.86 -0.58
CA SER A 180 7.73 -2.58 -1.67
C SER A 180 6.58 -3.45 -1.14
N VAL A 181 5.62 -3.72 -2.00
CA VAL A 181 4.49 -4.61 -1.70
C VAL A 181 4.29 -5.57 -2.87
N THR A 182 4.13 -6.87 -2.58
CA THR A 182 3.66 -7.86 -3.55
C THR A 182 2.15 -8.00 -3.37
N ILE A 183 1.40 -7.69 -4.43
CA ILE A 183 -0.06 -7.83 -4.46
C ILE A 183 -0.37 -9.08 -5.30
N PRO A 184 -1.04 -10.11 -4.76
CA PRO A 184 -1.35 -11.33 -5.51
C PRO A 184 -2.55 -11.14 -6.43
N ASP A 185 -2.67 -12.01 -7.44
CA ASP A 185 -3.74 -12.01 -8.45
C ASP A 185 -5.14 -12.25 -7.86
N SER A 186 -5.24 -12.69 -6.60
CA SER A 186 -6.53 -12.79 -5.91
C SER A 186 -7.13 -11.42 -5.58
N VAL A 187 -6.32 -10.35 -5.51
CA VAL A 187 -6.79 -9.00 -5.16
C VAL A 187 -7.48 -8.36 -6.36
N THR A 188 -8.70 -7.90 -6.14
CA THR A 188 -9.54 -7.27 -7.19
C THR A 188 -9.78 -5.78 -6.95
N SER A 189 -9.52 -5.29 -5.73
CA SER A 189 -9.76 -3.89 -5.38
C SER A 189 -8.74 -3.31 -4.39
N ILE A 190 -8.40 -2.03 -4.62
CA ILE A 190 -7.60 -1.19 -3.73
C ILE A 190 -8.49 -0.08 -3.18
N GLY A 191 -8.58 -0.02 -1.85
CA GLY A 191 -9.38 0.93 -1.09
C GLY A 191 -8.93 2.38 -1.18
N ALA A 192 -9.79 3.27 -0.68
CA ALA A 192 -9.53 4.70 -0.67
C ALA A 192 -8.38 5.00 0.29
N LEU A 193 -7.43 5.82 -0.16
CA LEU A 193 -6.26 6.22 0.62
C LEU A 193 -5.43 5.02 1.15
N ALA A 194 -5.55 3.84 0.52
CA ALA A 194 -4.95 2.59 1.00
C ALA A 194 -3.45 2.71 1.26
N PHE A 195 -2.68 3.27 0.33
CA PHE A 195 -1.23 3.49 0.43
C PHE A 195 -0.88 4.97 0.61
N ARG A 196 -1.81 5.81 1.05
CA ARG A 196 -1.55 7.24 1.22
C ARG A 196 -0.34 7.46 2.14
N ASP A 197 0.54 8.39 1.77
CA ASP A 197 1.74 8.77 2.56
C ASP A 197 2.73 7.60 2.78
N CYS A 198 2.77 6.61 1.89
CA CYS A 198 3.81 5.57 1.87
C CYS A 198 5.13 6.12 1.29
N TYR A 199 5.82 6.96 2.03
CA TYR A 199 7.05 7.64 1.56
C TYR A 199 8.20 6.68 1.18
N GLY A 200 8.21 5.45 1.68
CA GLY A 200 9.23 4.46 1.34
C GLY A 200 8.98 3.74 0.01
N LEU A 201 7.75 3.78 -0.51
CA LEU A 201 7.32 2.97 -1.65
C LEU A 201 7.84 3.60 -2.94
N LYS A 202 8.73 2.87 -3.64
CA LYS A 202 9.39 3.36 -4.87
C LYS A 202 8.73 2.89 -6.16
N SER A 203 8.23 1.67 -6.12
CA SER A 203 7.51 1.06 -7.23
C SER A 203 6.37 0.20 -6.73
N VAL A 204 5.35 0.05 -7.57
CA VAL A 204 4.23 -0.86 -7.32
C VAL A 204 3.86 -1.61 -8.60
N ARG A 205 3.62 -2.90 -8.47
CA ARG A 205 3.04 -3.74 -9.53
C ARG A 205 1.57 -3.93 -9.22
N ILE A 206 0.72 -3.64 -10.20
CA ILE A 206 -0.73 -3.74 -10.15
C ILE A 206 -1.12 -4.93 -11.04
N PRO A 207 -1.49 -6.09 -10.45
CA PRO A 207 -1.94 -7.26 -11.20
C PRO A 207 -3.14 -6.96 -12.10
N ASP A 208 -3.32 -7.79 -13.13
CA ASP A 208 -4.43 -7.69 -14.09
C ASP A 208 -5.82 -7.87 -13.44
N SER A 209 -5.86 -8.59 -12.31
CA SER A 209 -7.04 -8.84 -11.50
C SER A 209 -7.61 -7.57 -10.84
N ILE A 210 -6.81 -6.51 -10.70
CA ILE A 210 -7.24 -5.27 -10.03
C ILE A 210 -8.11 -4.46 -10.97
N THR A 211 -9.39 -4.45 -10.65
CA THR A 211 -10.40 -3.76 -11.46
C THR A 211 -10.90 -2.46 -10.84
N LYS A 212 -10.58 -2.21 -9.56
CA LYS A 212 -10.99 -1.02 -8.80
C LYS A 212 -9.81 -0.41 -8.05
N ILE A 213 -9.52 0.86 -8.33
CA ILE A 213 -8.57 1.68 -7.56
C ILE A 213 -9.31 2.94 -7.11
N LYS A 214 -9.56 3.05 -5.80
CA LYS A 214 -10.36 4.15 -5.24
C LYS A 214 -9.55 5.44 -5.07
N MET A 215 -10.26 6.47 -4.61
CA MET A 215 -9.79 7.84 -4.39
C MET A 215 -8.48 7.88 -3.60
N GLY A 216 -7.48 8.58 -4.14
CA GLY A 216 -6.19 8.81 -3.48
C GLY A 216 -5.44 7.56 -3.02
N ALA A 217 -5.68 6.39 -3.63
CA ALA A 217 -5.12 5.10 -3.20
C ALA A 217 -3.60 5.13 -2.98
N PHE A 218 -2.85 5.87 -3.79
CA PHE A 218 -1.40 6.08 -3.70
C PHE A 218 -1.03 7.55 -3.49
N SER A 219 -1.94 8.37 -2.97
CA SER A 219 -1.70 9.79 -2.78
C SER A 219 -0.49 10.05 -1.88
N SER A 220 0.32 11.05 -2.23
CA SER A 220 1.48 11.48 -1.44
C SER A 220 2.54 10.39 -1.24
N CYS A 221 2.57 9.36 -2.09
CA CYS A 221 3.71 8.44 -2.16
C CYS A 221 4.89 9.15 -2.83
N SER A 222 5.57 10.02 -2.08
CA SER A 222 6.55 10.98 -2.62
C SER A 222 7.82 10.38 -3.21
N ASN A 223 8.00 9.06 -3.16
CA ASN A 223 9.11 8.34 -3.81
C ASN A 223 8.62 7.35 -4.89
N LEU A 224 7.32 7.28 -5.15
CA LEU A 224 6.73 6.33 -6.11
C LEU A 224 6.94 6.81 -7.54
N THR A 225 8.01 6.35 -8.19
CA THR A 225 8.37 6.78 -9.56
C THR A 225 7.96 5.78 -10.63
N SER A 226 7.67 4.52 -10.27
CA SER A 226 7.32 3.47 -11.23
C SER A 226 6.06 2.72 -10.82
N ILE A 227 5.01 2.82 -11.63
CA ILE A 227 3.76 2.09 -11.46
C ILE A 227 3.61 1.16 -12.66
N ILE A 228 3.58 -0.15 -12.42
CA ILE A 228 3.51 -1.16 -13.48
C ILE A 228 2.12 -1.79 -13.43
N PHE A 229 1.34 -1.68 -14.51
CA PHE A 229 0.09 -2.44 -14.67
C PHE A 229 0.36 -3.67 -15.52
N GLU A 230 0.01 -4.84 -15.01
CA GLU A 230 0.22 -6.12 -15.71
C GLU A 230 -0.92 -6.46 -16.68
N GLY A 231 -2.08 -5.80 -16.54
CA GLY A 231 -3.25 -5.97 -17.39
C GLY A 231 -3.83 -4.66 -17.93
N ASN A 232 -5.11 -4.73 -18.28
CA ASN A 232 -5.87 -3.57 -18.78
C ASN A 232 -6.10 -2.52 -17.68
N ALA A 233 -6.44 -1.30 -18.09
CA ALA A 233 -6.77 -0.24 -17.14
C ALA A 233 -7.98 -0.65 -16.26
N PRO A 234 -7.92 -0.43 -14.94
CA PRO A 234 -9.05 -0.70 -14.04
C PRO A 234 -10.32 0.05 -14.48
N PHE A 235 -11.46 -0.65 -14.56
CA PHE A 235 -12.72 -0.04 -15.00
C PHE A 235 -13.25 0.99 -14.00
N SER A 236 -12.95 0.84 -12.71
CA SER A 236 -13.31 1.80 -11.66
C SER A 236 -12.04 2.46 -11.14
N PHE A 237 -11.70 3.60 -11.72
CA PHE A 237 -10.49 4.33 -11.41
C PHE A 237 -10.83 5.78 -11.01
N ARG A 238 -10.14 6.30 -9.99
CA ARG A 238 -10.20 7.72 -9.61
C ARG A 238 -8.93 8.42 -10.05
N VAL A 239 -9.08 9.56 -10.74
CA VAL A 239 -7.95 10.30 -11.34
C VAL A 239 -6.93 10.78 -10.30
N ASP A 240 -7.37 11.00 -9.06
CA ASP A 240 -6.53 11.39 -7.94
C ASP A 240 -5.84 10.21 -7.23
N ALA A 241 -5.97 8.98 -7.73
CA ALA A 241 -5.33 7.81 -7.14
C ALA A 241 -3.81 7.99 -6.98
N PHE A 242 -3.18 8.76 -7.87
CA PHE A 242 -1.74 9.08 -7.85
C PHE A 242 -1.46 10.57 -7.59
N SER A 243 -2.34 11.29 -6.87
CA SER A 243 -2.07 12.70 -6.55
C SER A 243 -0.82 12.86 -5.68
N SER A 244 -0.01 13.89 -5.94
CA SER A 244 1.18 14.21 -5.14
C SER A 244 2.25 13.09 -5.11
N VAL A 245 2.32 12.26 -6.15
CA VAL A 245 3.52 11.46 -6.46
C VAL A 245 4.56 12.35 -7.19
N PRO A 246 5.83 11.92 -7.34
CA PRO A 246 6.84 12.67 -8.09
C PRO A 246 6.42 13.08 -9.50
N GLU A 247 6.88 14.24 -9.96
CA GLU A 247 6.59 14.75 -11.32
C GLU A 247 7.17 13.85 -12.42
N ASP A 248 8.23 13.11 -12.13
CA ASP A 248 8.88 12.17 -13.05
C ASP A 248 8.31 10.75 -12.97
N ALA A 249 7.26 10.53 -12.17
CA ALA A 249 6.61 9.23 -12.04
C ALA A 249 5.97 8.80 -13.36
N LYS A 250 6.11 7.51 -13.69
CA LYS A 250 5.64 6.93 -14.94
C LYS A 250 4.78 5.69 -14.69
N ILE A 251 3.75 5.54 -15.51
CA ILE A 251 2.99 4.31 -15.62
C ILE A 251 3.59 3.47 -16.73
N PHE A 252 3.77 2.18 -16.47
CA PHE A 252 4.28 1.20 -17.41
C PHE A 252 3.21 0.14 -17.68
N ILE A 253 2.96 -0.16 -18.94
CA ILE A 253 1.94 -1.13 -19.37
C ILE A 253 2.49 -2.05 -20.46
N ASN A 254 1.93 -3.25 -20.59
CA ASN A 254 2.23 -4.14 -21.72
C ASN A 254 1.63 -3.59 -23.04
N ARG A 255 2.21 -3.94 -24.19
CA ARG A 255 1.75 -3.49 -25.53
C ARG A 255 0.29 -3.80 -25.81
N GLU A 256 -0.19 -4.94 -25.33
CA GLU A 256 -1.56 -5.42 -25.51
C GLU A 256 -2.56 -4.81 -24.52
N ALA A 257 -2.09 -4.04 -23.53
CA ALA A 257 -2.95 -3.46 -22.51
C ALA A 257 -3.84 -2.36 -23.10
N THR A 258 -5.13 -2.44 -22.81
CA THR A 258 -6.16 -1.51 -23.28
C THR A 258 -6.70 -0.64 -22.15
N GLY A 259 -7.41 0.44 -22.50
CA GLY A 259 -8.02 1.37 -21.53
C GLY A 259 -7.08 2.46 -20.99
N PHE A 260 -5.82 2.50 -21.44
CA PHE A 260 -4.88 3.56 -21.12
C PHE A 260 -4.83 4.62 -22.24
N GLY A 261 -4.78 5.90 -21.86
CA GLY A 261 -4.46 7.00 -22.77
C GLY A 261 -2.96 7.31 -22.78
N LYS A 262 -2.58 8.43 -23.41
CA LYS A 262 -1.20 8.98 -23.27
C LYS A 262 -0.84 9.27 -21.81
N THR A 263 -1.86 9.56 -21.01
CA THR A 263 -1.77 9.67 -19.56
C THR A 263 -2.83 8.80 -18.90
N PHE A 264 -2.57 8.41 -17.65
CA PHE A 264 -3.52 7.71 -16.79
C PHE A 264 -3.31 8.16 -15.35
N GLY A 265 -4.37 8.58 -14.65
CA GLY A 265 -4.23 9.15 -13.30
C GLY A 265 -3.32 10.38 -13.21
N GLY A 266 -3.25 11.17 -14.27
CA GLY A 266 -2.36 12.34 -14.35
C GLY A 266 -0.90 12.03 -14.71
N LEU A 267 -0.52 10.76 -14.84
CA LEU A 267 0.86 10.35 -15.13
C LEU A 267 1.05 9.93 -16.60
N PRO A 268 2.23 10.16 -17.19
CA PRO A 268 2.56 9.66 -18.51
C PRO A 268 2.55 8.12 -18.53
N VAL A 269 1.94 7.56 -19.58
CA VAL A 269 1.90 6.11 -19.83
C VAL A 269 3.00 5.74 -20.81
N ILE A 270 3.83 4.78 -20.41
CA ILE A 270 4.91 4.18 -21.18
C ILE A 270 4.49 2.76 -21.52
N ILE A 271 4.32 2.48 -22.81
CA ILE A 271 4.16 1.11 -23.28
C ILE A 271 5.53 0.45 -23.16
N GLN A 272 5.63 -0.55 -22.31
CA GLN A 272 6.79 -1.43 -22.25
C GLN A 272 6.85 -2.15 -23.60
N GLY A 273 7.84 -1.77 -24.40
CA GLY A 273 8.24 -2.58 -25.52
C GLY A 273 8.84 -3.85 -24.96
N GLU A 274 8.07 -4.92 -24.91
CA GLU A 274 8.71 -6.21 -25.11
C GLU A 274 9.41 -6.14 -26.46
N LEU A 275 10.66 -6.55 -26.46
CA LEU A 275 11.40 -6.69 -27.69
C LEU A 275 10.76 -7.83 -28.48
N GLU A 276 9.92 -7.50 -29.45
CA GLU A 276 9.29 -8.49 -30.30
C GLU A 276 10.36 -9.21 -31.10
N ILE A 277 10.57 -10.49 -30.81
CA ILE A 277 11.40 -11.36 -31.63
C ILE A 277 10.55 -11.79 -32.83
N ASN A 278 10.80 -11.17 -33.97
CA ASN A 278 10.10 -11.47 -35.23
C ASN A 278 10.48 -12.85 -35.77
N THR A 279 11.77 -13.19 -35.77
CA THR A 279 12.27 -14.49 -36.23
C THR A 279 13.53 -14.92 -35.48
N PHE A 280 13.75 -16.24 -35.38
CA PHE A 280 14.87 -16.83 -34.64
C PHE A 280 15.34 -18.15 -35.28
N SER A 281 16.64 -18.29 -35.53
CA SER A 281 17.23 -19.52 -36.08
C SER A 281 17.92 -20.36 -34.98
N LYS A 282 17.20 -21.37 -34.47
CA LYS A 282 17.59 -22.16 -33.29
C LYS A 282 18.65 -23.25 -33.51
N SER A 283 19.08 -23.55 -34.74
CA SER A 283 19.65 -24.89 -35.03
C SER A 283 20.87 -24.98 -35.95
N ALA A 284 21.42 -23.88 -36.47
CA ALA A 284 22.69 -23.94 -37.21
C ALA A 284 23.39 -22.58 -37.23
N ALA A 285 24.73 -22.59 -37.30
CA ALA A 285 25.49 -21.39 -37.57
C ALA A 285 25.27 -20.97 -39.05
N PRO A 286 25.04 -19.68 -39.32
CA PRO A 286 25.02 -18.59 -38.35
C PRO A 286 23.70 -18.53 -37.56
N PHE A 287 23.80 -18.27 -36.26
CA PHE A 287 22.64 -17.91 -35.42
C PHE A 287 22.13 -16.54 -35.86
N SER A 288 20.83 -16.38 -35.96
CA SER A 288 20.21 -15.10 -36.24
C SER A 288 18.96 -14.85 -35.40
N LEU A 289 18.79 -13.58 -35.04
CA LEU A 289 17.65 -13.07 -34.32
C LEU A 289 17.20 -11.79 -35.01
N ASN A 290 15.95 -11.75 -35.46
CA ASN A 290 15.32 -10.52 -35.92
C ASN A 290 14.36 -10.01 -34.85
N PHE A 291 14.45 -8.73 -34.50
CA PHE A 291 13.62 -8.15 -33.45
C PHE A 291 13.33 -6.66 -33.66
N GLU A 292 12.21 -6.18 -33.13
CA GLU A 292 11.82 -4.77 -33.19
C GLU A 292 12.67 -3.89 -32.26
N THR A 293 13.07 -2.71 -32.75
CA THR A 293 13.95 -1.77 -32.05
C THR A 293 13.41 -0.35 -32.03
N LYS A 294 13.76 0.40 -30.99
CA LYS A 294 13.62 1.86 -30.92
C LYS A 294 14.77 2.52 -31.71
N SER A 295 14.52 3.68 -32.31
CA SER A 295 15.58 4.47 -32.98
C SER A 295 16.65 4.87 -31.96
N ASP A 296 17.90 4.94 -32.40
CA ASP A 296 19.04 5.47 -31.62
C ASP A 296 19.25 4.77 -30.27
N SER A 297 18.84 3.50 -30.17
CA SER A 297 18.94 2.67 -28.97
C SER A 297 19.94 1.54 -29.17
N THR A 298 20.68 1.17 -28.13
CA THR A 298 21.67 0.09 -28.21
C THR A 298 21.11 -1.19 -27.60
N TYR A 299 21.24 -2.31 -28.30
CA TYR A 299 20.77 -3.62 -27.84
C TYR A 299 21.95 -4.56 -27.69
N ILE A 300 22.10 -5.17 -26.51
CA ILE A 300 23.09 -6.21 -26.26
C ILE A 300 22.42 -7.58 -26.41
N VAL A 301 23.00 -8.44 -27.23
CA VAL A 301 22.63 -9.85 -27.35
C VAL A 301 23.57 -10.66 -26.48
N GLU A 302 23.01 -11.41 -25.54
CA GLU A 302 23.74 -12.26 -24.62
C GLU A 302 23.38 -13.74 -24.85
N ALA A 303 24.37 -14.62 -24.66
CA ALA A 303 24.19 -16.06 -24.65
C ALA A 303 24.63 -16.66 -23.32
N SER A 304 24.06 -17.81 -22.98
CA SER A 304 24.37 -18.50 -21.73
C SER A 304 24.10 -20.00 -21.80
N ASN A 305 24.90 -20.78 -21.07
CA ASN A 305 24.63 -22.19 -20.76
C ASN A 305 24.06 -22.41 -19.34
N ASP A 306 23.95 -21.34 -18.54
CA ASP A 306 23.55 -21.33 -17.14
C ASP A 306 22.76 -20.03 -16.92
N LEU A 307 21.44 -20.13 -16.69
CA LEU A 307 20.55 -18.96 -16.56
C LEU A 307 20.99 -17.93 -15.50
N MET A 308 21.96 -18.27 -14.64
CA MET A 308 22.57 -17.37 -13.65
C MET A 308 23.85 -16.66 -14.13
N LYS A 309 24.40 -17.01 -15.30
CA LYS A 309 25.66 -16.48 -15.86
C LYS A 309 25.52 -16.17 -17.34
N TRP A 310 25.46 -14.90 -17.70
CA TRP A 310 25.27 -14.45 -19.08
C TRP A 310 26.57 -13.87 -19.63
N GLY A 311 26.85 -14.15 -20.90
CA GLY A 311 27.98 -13.58 -21.64
C GLY A 311 27.49 -12.82 -22.87
N GLU A 312 27.99 -11.61 -23.06
CA GLU A 312 27.71 -10.82 -24.25
C GLU A 312 28.30 -11.47 -25.51
N ILE A 313 27.48 -11.61 -26.54
CA ILE A 313 27.90 -12.13 -27.85
C ILE A 313 27.89 -11.05 -28.93
N GLY A 314 27.18 -9.94 -28.72
CA GLY A 314 27.33 -8.78 -29.59
C GLY A 314 26.27 -7.72 -29.35
N GLU A 315 26.30 -6.73 -30.24
CA GLU A 315 25.49 -5.53 -30.14
C GLU A 315 24.71 -5.31 -31.45
N ALA A 316 23.50 -4.77 -31.35
CA ALA A 316 22.71 -4.29 -32.48
C ALA A 316 22.25 -2.85 -32.21
N GLN A 317 22.38 -2.00 -33.22
CA GLN A 317 21.91 -0.62 -33.17
C GLN A 317 20.47 -0.54 -33.67
N GLY A 318 19.64 0.12 -32.87
CA GLY A 318 18.21 0.26 -33.12
C GLY A 318 17.90 1.26 -34.22
N THR A 319 16.98 0.88 -35.10
CA THR A 319 16.61 1.66 -36.30
C THR A 319 15.22 2.29 -36.20
N GLY A 320 14.50 2.06 -35.11
CA GLY A 320 13.08 2.39 -35.00
C GLY A 320 12.16 1.40 -35.73
N SER A 321 12.71 0.26 -36.19
CA SER A 321 12.01 -0.83 -36.86
C SER A 321 12.70 -2.17 -36.54
N SER A 322 12.49 -3.22 -37.34
CA SER A 322 13.16 -4.51 -37.14
C SER A 322 14.66 -4.48 -37.47
N VAL A 323 15.51 -5.00 -36.59
CA VAL A 323 16.93 -5.28 -36.85
C VAL A 323 17.19 -6.78 -36.87
N GLU A 324 18.11 -7.24 -37.72
CA GLU A 324 18.61 -8.62 -37.67
C GLU A 324 20.03 -8.64 -37.07
N PHE A 325 20.20 -9.40 -36.00
CA PHE A 325 21.50 -9.76 -35.45
C PHE A 325 21.91 -11.14 -35.99
N ILE A 326 23.14 -11.26 -36.51
CA ILE A 326 23.69 -12.51 -37.05
C ILE A 326 25.03 -12.83 -36.37
N GLU A 327 25.07 -13.93 -35.62
CA GLU A 327 26.29 -14.49 -35.05
C GLU A 327 26.89 -15.55 -35.99
N ARG A 328 28.01 -15.20 -36.63
CA ARG A 328 28.70 -16.05 -37.61
C ARG A 328 29.79 -16.93 -37.00
N ARG A 329 30.19 -16.70 -35.75
CA ARG A 329 31.21 -17.53 -35.08
C ARG A 329 30.61 -18.88 -34.73
N LYS A 330 31.38 -19.95 -34.95
CA LYS A 330 31.01 -21.34 -34.63
C LYS A 330 30.52 -21.40 -33.17
N ALA A 331 29.32 -21.94 -32.93
CA ALA A 331 28.60 -21.90 -31.66
C ALA A 331 29.56 -22.10 -30.47
N MET A 332 29.83 -21.01 -29.72
CA MET A 332 30.85 -21.02 -28.65
C MET A 332 30.42 -21.87 -27.45
N PHE A 333 29.15 -22.26 -27.37
CA PHE A 333 28.61 -22.98 -26.22
C PHE A 333 27.63 -24.09 -26.64
N PRO A 334 27.80 -25.34 -26.17
CA PRO A 334 26.78 -26.38 -26.35
C PRO A 334 25.63 -26.12 -25.35
N GLN A 335 24.38 -25.99 -25.86
CA GLN A 335 23.14 -25.60 -25.13
C GLN A 335 23.03 -24.11 -24.74
N GLN A 336 22.70 -23.25 -25.71
CA GLN A 336 22.61 -21.80 -25.50
C GLN A 336 21.17 -21.32 -25.27
N TYR A 337 20.95 -20.65 -24.14
CA TYR A 337 19.92 -19.63 -23.98
C TYR A 337 20.41 -18.33 -24.60
N TYR A 338 19.50 -17.56 -25.20
CA TYR A 338 19.78 -16.24 -25.73
C TYR A 338 18.79 -15.24 -25.15
N ARG A 339 19.25 -14.02 -24.91
CA ARG A 339 18.36 -12.89 -24.62
C ARG A 339 18.90 -11.62 -25.25
N VAL A 340 18.02 -10.67 -25.45
CA VAL A 340 18.38 -9.33 -25.88
C VAL A 340 17.98 -8.35 -24.80
N LYS A 341 18.90 -7.44 -24.51
CA LYS A 341 18.75 -6.42 -23.50
C LYS A 341 18.87 -5.06 -24.18
N LEU A 342 17.84 -4.22 -24.02
CA LEU A 342 17.96 -2.81 -24.31
C LEU A 342 18.90 -2.17 -23.27
N VAL A 343 19.90 -1.46 -23.75
CA VAL A 343 20.81 -0.65 -22.95
C VAL A 343 20.47 0.81 -23.24
N GLU A 344 19.64 1.39 -22.35
CA GLU A 344 19.33 2.83 -22.32
C GLU A 344 20.40 3.61 -21.55
#